data_AF-A0A7G9GAP9-F1
#
_entry.id   AF-A0A7G9GAP9-F1
#
_cell.length_a   1.000
_cell.length_b   1.000
_cell.length_c   1.000
_cell.angle_alpha   90.00
_cell.angle_beta   90.00
_cell.angle_gamma   90.00
#
_symmetry.space_group_name_H-M   'P 1'
#
loop_
_entity.id
_entity.type
_entity.pdbx_description
1 polymer ?
#
loop_
_entity_poly.entity_id
_entity_poly.type
_entity_poly.pdbx_seq_one_letter_code
_entity_poly.pdbx_strand_id
1 'polypeptide(L)'
;MDKMAKGRMDKTGGRVQKRTKSRWRVGDPLNREDQVMLAVVIRRAERLGFSPTQKEVPNAEALKKRFGNWTKVMTAAGLPPVNDPDQMRKRQAARDWQATMETLGVS
;
A
#
# COMPACT_ATOMS: atom_id res chain seq x y z
N MET A 1 -29.01 -63.99 0.17
CA MET A 1 -28.57 -63.25 1.38
C MET A 1 -27.42 -62.40 0.90
N ASP A 2 -27.67 -61.25 0.28
CA ASP A 2 -26.60 -60.52 -0.39
C ASP A 2 -26.71 -59.04 -0.06
N LYS A 3 -25.74 -58.62 0.76
CA LYS A 3 -25.61 -57.34 1.43
C LYS A 3 -25.09 -56.24 0.48
N MET A 4 -25.63 -55.04 0.67
CA MET A 4 -24.97 -53.70 0.69
C MET A 4 -23.68 -53.44 -0.10
N ALA A 5 -23.68 -52.36 -0.91
CA ALA A 5 -22.94 -51.10 -0.66
C ALA A 5 -23.09 -50.15 -1.89
N LYS A 6 -23.95 -49.12 -1.87
CA LYS A 6 -23.74 -47.75 -1.35
C LYS A 6 -22.55 -46.98 -1.97
N GLY A 7 -22.89 -46.06 -2.88
CA GLY A 7 -22.30 -44.73 -2.97
C GLY A 7 -20.91 -44.62 -3.60
N ARG A 8 -20.86 -44.42 -4.93
CA ARG A 8 -19.70 -43.79 -5.57
C ARG A 8 -19.80 -42.28 -5.31
N MET A 9 -19.28 -41.89 -4.16
CA MET A 9 -19.19 -40.50 -3.73
C MET A 9 -18.14 -39.79 -4.59
N ASP A 10 -18.56 -38.88 -5.46
CA ASP A 10 -17.65 -37.94 -6.13
C ASP A 10 -17.02 -37.06 -5.05
N LYS A 11 -15.73 -37.32 -4.76
CA LYS A 11 -14.91 -36.51 -3.87
C LYS A 11 -13.99 -35.64 -4.70
N THR A 12 -14.54 -34.81 -5.59
CA THR A 12 -13.80 -33.66 -6.07
C THR A 12 -14.34 -32.42 -5.39
N GLY A 13 -14.12 -32.37 -4.06
CA GLY A 13 -14.14 -31.12 -3.33
C GLY A 13 -13.14 -30.20 -4.01
N GLY A 14 -13.66 -29.31 -4.86
CA GLY A 14 -12.89 -28.26 -5.50
C GLY A 14 -12.19 -27.51 -4.38
N ARG A 15 -10.91 -27.81 -4.19
CA ARG A 15 -10.02 -27.09 -3.30
C ARG A 15 -10.09 -25.66 -3.80
N VAL A 16 -10.87 -24.81 -3.14
CA VAL A 16 -10.78 -23.36 -3.29
C VAL A 16 -9.32 -23.10 -3.02
N GLN A 17 -8.55 -22.91 -4.10
CA GLN A 17 -7.17 -22.55 -4.03
C GLN A 17 -7.20 -21.29 -3.19
N LYS A 18 -6.73 -21.38 -1.94
CA LYS A 18 -6.59 -20.20 -1.08
C LYS A 18 -5.83 -19.23 -1.95
N ARG A 19 -6.52 -18.20 -2.45
CA ARG A 19 -5.98 -17.20 -3.38
C ARG A 19 -4.80 -16.62 -2.61
N THR A 20 -3.60 -17.15 -2.84
CA THR A 20 -2.39 -16.59 -2.25
C THR A 20 -2.44 -15.17 -2.74
N LYS A 21 -2.48 -14.22 -1.79
CA LYS A 21 -2.76 -12.81 -2.08
C LYS A 21 -1.59 -12.32 -2.93
N SER A 22 -1.68 -12.52 -4.25
CA SER A 22 -0.57 -12.31 -5.17
C SER A 22 -0.15 -10.86 -5.04
N ARG A 23 1.15 -10.67 -4.83
CA ARG A 23 1.75 -9.35 -4.71
C ARG A 23 1.46 -8.58 -5.98
N TRP A 24 0.99 -7.35 -5.85
CA TRP A 24 0.71 -6.48 -6.99
C TRP A 24 2.01 -6.22 -7.77
N ARG A 25 1.93 -6.21 -9.11
CA ARG A 25 3.02 -5.78 -10.00
C ARG A 25 2.60 -4.54 -10.77
N VAL A 26 3.58 -3.77 -11.24
CA VAL A 26 3.33 -2.57 -12.03
C VAL A 26 2.51 -2.94 -13.27
N GLY A 27 1.34 -2.34 -13.42
CA GLY A 27 0.37 -2.64 -14.48
C GLY A 27 -0.75 -3.62 -14.10
N ASP A 28 -0.67 -4.33 -12.96
CA ASP A 28 -1.80 -5.11 -12.46
C ASP A 28 -2.97 -4.17 -12.08
N PRO A 29 -4.23 -4.60 -12.26
CA PRO A 29 -5.38 -3.80 -11.84
C PRO A 29 -5.42 -3.64 -10.32
N LEU A 30 -5.71 -2.43 -9.85
CA LEU A 30 -5.91 -2.13 -8.44
C LEU A 30 -7.33 -2.50 -8.02
N ASN A 31 -7.46 -3.43 -7.07
CA ASN A 31 -8.76 -3.77 -6.51
C ASN A 31 -9.20 -2.74 -5.45
N ARG A 32 -10.43 -2.89 -4.94
CA ARG A 32 -10.98 -1.96 -3.94
C ARG A 32 -10.17 -1.90 -2.64
N GLU A 33 -9.62 -3.02 -2.17
CA GLU A 33 -8.76 -3.04 -0.98
C GLU A 33 -7.47 -2.25 -1.23
N ASP A 34 -6.86 -2.43 -2.39
CA ASP A 34 -5.64 -1.75 -2.82
C ASP A 34 -5.85 -0.23 -2.88
N GLN A 35 -6.97 0.20 -3.47
CA GLN A 35 -7.36 1.61 -3.54
C GLN A 35 -7.56 2.22 -2.14
N VAL A 36 -8.21 1.50 -1.21
CA VAL A 36 -8.39 1.98 0.17
C VAL A 36 -7.05 2.12 0.90
N MET A 37 -6.12 1.18 0.69
CA MET A 37 -4.77 1.29 1.28
C MET A 37 -4.01 2.49 0.71
N LEU A 38 -4.08 2.72 -0.60
CA LEU A 38 -3.42 3.83 -1.29
C LEU A 38 -4.05 5.18 -0.94
N ALA A 39 -5.36 5.25 -0.68
CA ALA A 39 -6.05 6.47 -0.31
C ALA A 39 -5.46 7.14 0.95
N VAL A 40 -4.97 6.34 1.91
CA VAL A 40 -4.27 6.88 3.10
C VAL A 40 -2.98 7.60 2.71
N VAL A 41 -2.23 7.04 1.75
CA VAL A 41 -0.99 7.61 1.23
C VAL A 41 -1.26 8.90 0.46
N ILE A 42 -2.26 8.87 -0.43
CA ILE A 42 -2.64 10.02 -1.26
C ILE A 42 -3.09 11.18 -0.36
N ARG A 43 -4.01 10.94 0.59
CA ARG A 43 -4.45 12.00 1.52
C ARG A 43 -3.31 12.58 2.35
N ARG A 44 -2.33 11.76 2.71
CA ARG A 44 -1.14 12.22 3.43
C ARG A 44 -0.27 13.09 2.52
N ALA A 45 -0.09 12.70 1.26
CA ALA A 45 0.63 13.48 0.27
C ALA A 45 -0.03 14.83 0.01
N GLU A 46 -1.36 14.86 -0.13
CA GLU A 46 -2.14 16.10 -0.30
C GLU A 46 -1.96 17.06 0.87
N ARG A 47 -1.96 16.55 2.11
CA ARG A 47 -1.76 17.38 3.31
C ARG A 47 -0.35 17.94 3.42
N LEU A 48 0.66 17.19 3.00
CA LEU A 48 2.06 17.57 3.10
C LEU A 48 2.52 18.43 1.90
N GLY A 49 1.83 18.33 0.75
CA GLY A 49 2.27 18.92 -0.51
C GLY A 49 3.43 18.18 -1.18
N PHE A 50 3.86 17.03 -0.62
CA PHE A 50 4.92 16.17 -1.15
C PHE A 50 4.67 14.70 -0.83
N SER A 51 5.40 13.81 -1.51
CA SER A 51 5.26 12.35 -1.39
C SER A 51 5.71 11.90 0.01
N PRO A 52 4.82 11.26 0.79
CA PRO A 52 5.15 10.84 2.13
C PRO A 52 6.13 9.67 2.12
N THR A 53 6.99 9.65 3.13
CA THR A 53 7.88 8.52 3.40
C THR A 53 7.13 7.38 4.09
N GLN A 54 7.75 6.20 4.12
CA GLN A 54 7.23 5.04 4.85
C GLN A 54 6.97 5.35 6.35
N LYS A 55 7.73 6.26 6.96
CA LYS A 55 7.60 6.62 8.38
C LYS A 55 6.41 7.54 8.66
N GLU A 56 5.93 8.26 7.66
CA GLU A 56 4.83 9.23 7.78
C GLU A 56 3.46 8.60 7.56
N VAL A 57 3.43 7.32 7.16
CA VAL A 57 2.21 6.59 6.83
C VAL A 57 2.04 5.43 7.80
N PRO A 58 0.95 5.39 8.61
CA PRO A 58 0.79 4.39 9.66
C PRO A 58 0.60 2.96 9.13
N ASN A 59 0.00 2.78 7.94
CA ASN A 59 -0.24 1.46 7.32
C ASN A 59 0.85 1.05 6.31
N ALA A 60 2.05 1.63 6.41
CA ALA A 60 3.10 1.43 5.41
C ALA A 60 3.59 -0.02 5.28
N GLU A 61 3.59 -0.79 6.37
CA GLU A 61 3.98 -2.21 6.33
C GLU A 61 2.96 -3.07 5.55
N ALA A 62 1.67 -2.80 5.72
CA ALA A 62 0.62 -3.49 4.99
C ALA A 62 0.73 -3.20 3.47
N LEU A 63 0.98 -1.95 3.12
CA LEU A 63 1.28 -1.52 1.76
C LEU A 63 2.50 -2.24 1.19
N LYS A 64 3.61 -2.29 1.95
CA LYS A 64 4.82 -3.00 1.54
C LYS A 64 4.57 -4.50 1.34
N LYS A 65 3.77 -5.15 2.19
CA LYS A 65 3.40 -6.56 2.03
C LYS A 65 2.58 -6.80 0.75
N ARG A 66 1.70 -5.86 0.40
CA ARG A 66 0.79 -5.96 -0.75
C ARG A 66 1.45 -5.62 -2.09
N PHE A 67 2.22 -4.53 -2.13
CA PHE A 67 2.84 -3.97 -3.34
C PHE A 67 4.33 -4.33 -3.47
N GLY A 68 4.95 -4.82 -2.41
CA GLY A 68 6.34 -5.28 -2.35
C GLY A 68 7.32 -4.24 -1.83
N ASN A 69 7.39 -3.07 -2.45
CA ASN A 69 8.31 -2.00 -2.05
C ASN A 69 7.61 -0.65 -2.08
N TRP A 70 8.19 0.33 -1.36
CA TRP A 70 7.59 1.66 -1.24
C TRP A 70 7.56 2.42 -2.57
N THR A 71 8.56 2.22 -3.43
CA THR A 71 8.58 2.82 -4.78
C THR A 71 7.36 2.38 -5.60
N LYS A 72 7.00 1.08 -5.57
CA LYS A 72 5.80 0.54 -6.23
C LYS A 72 4.52 1.07 -5.61
N VAL A 73 4.50 1.33 -4.30
CA VAL A 73 3.36 1.99 -3.64
C VAL A 73 3.17 3.40 -4.21
N MET A 74 4.25 4.18 -4.38
CA MET A 74 4.17 5.50 -5.03
C MET A 74 3.68 5.39 -6.48
N THR A 75 4.24 4.45 -7.26
CA THR A 75 3.79 4.20 -8.63
C THR A 75 2.32 3.82 -8.69
N ALA A 76 1.85 2.93 -7.81
CA ALA A 76 0.45 2.52 -7.73
C ALA A 76 -0.47 3.67 -7.29
N ALA A 77 0.03 4.57 -6.43
CA ALA A 77 -0.69 5.77 -6.00
C ALA A 77 -0.67 6.90 -7.04
N GLY A 78 0.07 6.77 -8.14
CA GLY A 78 0.28 7.85 -9.11
C GLY A 78 1.11 9.03 -8.56
N LEU A 79 1.91 8.78 -7.52
CA LEU A 79 2.75 9.80 -6.88
C LEU A 79 4.21 9.68 -7.37
N PRO A 80 4.95 10.81 -7.45
CA PRO A 80 6.37 10.77 -7.74
C PRO A 80 7.13 10.03 -6.63
N PRO A 81 8.26 9.38 -6.96
CA PRO A 81 9.04 8.65 -5.99
C PRO A 81 9.56 9.58 -4.89
N VAL A 82 9.71 9.04 -3.68
CA VAL A 82 10.19 9.77 -2.50
C VAL A 82 11.60 10.36 -2.70
N ASN A 83 12.41 9.73 -3.56
CA ASN A 83 13.78 10.16 -3.88
C ASN A 83 13.85 11.13 -5.07
N ASP A 84 12.71 11.57 -5.59
CA ASP A 84 12.70 12.60 -6.62
C ASP A 84 13.26 13.92 -6.04
N PRO A 85 14.19 14.60 -6.75
CA PRO A 85 14.84 15.80 -6.23
C PRO A 85 13.85 16.94 -5.94
N ASP A 86 12.75 17.05 -6.69
CA ASP A 86 11.70 18.05 -6.43
C ASP A 86 10.99 17.74 -5.10
N GLN A 87 10.66 16.48 -4.87
CA GLN A 87 10.03 16.03 -3.63
C GLN A 87 10.95 16.20 -2.41
N MET A 88 12.26 15.96 -2.59
CA MET A 88 13.24 16.21 -1.53
C MET A 88 13.32 17.69 -1.17
N ARG A 89 13.34 18.59 -2.16
CA ARG A 89 13.36 20.04 -1.94
C ARG A 89 12.11 20.52 -1.21
N LYS A 90 10.92 20.05 -1.62
CA LYS A 90 9.65 20.36 -0.95
C LYS A 90 9.63 19.89 0.50
N ARG A 91 10.12 18.68 0.78
CA ARG A 91 10.24 18.17 2.15
C ARG A 91 11.23 18.98 2.98
N GLN A 92 12.37 19.33 2.40
CA GLN A 92 13.39 20.11 3.10
C GLN A 92 12.84 21.50 3.45
N ALA A 93 12.23 22.20 2.48
CA ALA A 93 11.55 23.46 2.74
C ALA A 93 10.52 23.35 3.86
N ALA A 94 9.67 22.30 3.88
CA ALA A 94 8.72 22.09 4.96
C ALA A 94 9.38 21.88 6.33
N ARG A 95 10.54 21.22 6.39
CA ARG A 95 11.33 21.07 7.63
C ARG A 95 11.95 22.38 8.06
N ASP A 96 12.53 23.13 7.13
CA ASP A 96 13.09 24.45 7.41
C ASP A 96 12.01 25.38 7.95
N TRP A 97 10.80 25.37 7.37
CA TRP A 97 9.65 26.10 7.91
C TRP A 97 9.32 25.68 9.35
N GLN A 98 9.25 24.37 9.64
CA GLN A 98 9.01 23.89 11.01
C GLN A 98 10.12 24.32 11.98
N ALA A 99 11.39 24.22 11.58
CA ALA A 99 12.52 24.65 12.39
C ALA A 99 12.50 26.17 12.66
N THR A 100 12.11 26.98 11.67
CA THR A 100 11.95 28.43 11.86
C THR A 100 10.82 28.74 12.84
N MET A 101 9.70 28.01 12.79
CA MET A 101 8.58 28.19 13.72
C MET A 101 8.96 27.80 15.15
N GLU A 102 9.70 26.70 15.32
CA GLU A 102 10.22 26.26 16.63
C GLU A 102 11.22 27.26 17.20
N THR A 103 12.14 27.77 16.37
CA THR A 103 13.13 28.79 16.76
C THR A 103 12.47 30.10 17.20
N LEU A 104 11.34 30.46 16.58
CA LEU A 104 10.58 31.67 16.92
C LEU A 104 9.60 31.46 18.08
N GLY A 105 9.50 30.25 18.65
CA GLY A 105 8.65 29.95 19.80
C GLY A 105 7.14 30.03 19.53
N VAL A 106 6.73 29.90 18.26
CA VAL A 106 5.32 29.93 17.86
C VAL A 106 4.93 28.49 17.48
N SER A 107 4.30 27.77 18.39
CA SER A 107 3.70 26.43 18.15
C SER A 107 2.20 26.45 18.37
#